data_AF-A0A1V6B8P0-F1
#
_entry.id   AF-A0A1V6B8P0-F1
#
_cell.length_a   1.000
_cell.length_b   1.000
_cell.length_c   1.000
_cell.angle_alpha   90.00
_cell.angle_beta   90.00
_cell.angle_gamma   90.00
#
_symmetry.space_group_name_H-M   'P 1'
#
loop_
_entity.id
_entity.type
_entity.pdbx_description
1 polymer ?
#
loop_
_entity_poly.entity_id
_entity_poly.type
_entity_poly.pdbx_seq_one_letter_code
_entity_poly.pdbx_strand_id
1 'polypeptide(L)'
;MCYLKVPKLKPGMKQTLAELFSDINIIIKMGIQSLKLNFYFIILIILSSCNNDNKSLEEESYFAKANLKEFAAYKILKTEPFESSYKAQVICYAYLTTDTISKSKLEGTLNKIYLSLRKYKNFKNYSSPTSISVYLYTSREKAINLQESWIAMLSKSPSENQPIISFDDFKLTAHESNERNRKSADDLLFEKMNRLFKKQNTDICTIYKILYDIEGQTIKQADKKYPDFGVEHLEYQEKLYKQESKNLLNKYAINDSLLPYINVFGSKYCK
;
A
#
# COMPACT_ATOMS: atom_id res chain seq x y z
N MET A 1 88.11 15.54 -30.04
CA MET A 1 88.50 15.48 -28.61
C MET A 1 87.54 16.38 -27.84
N CYS A 2 86.53 15.81 -27.17
CA CYS A 2 85.52 16.58 -26.44
C CYS A 2 85.50 16.12 -24.98
N TYR A 3 85.89 17.02 -24.08
CA TYR A 3 85.71 16.85 -22.63
C TYR A 3 84.36 17.45 -22.23
N LEU A 4 83.49 16.64 -21.62
CA LEU A 4 82.29 17.11 -20.93
C LEU A 4 82.64 17.52 -19.50
N LYS A 5 82.37 18.79 -19.21
CA LYS A 5 82.63 19.49 -17.96
C LYS A 5 81.53 19.14 -16.95
N VAL A 6 81.89 18.52 -15.82
CA VAL A 6 80.92 18.23 -14.74
C VAL A 6 80.61 19.52 -13.98
N PRO A 7 79.33 19.88 -13.80
CA PRO A 7 78.95 21.10 -13.09
C PRO A 7 79.16 20.94 -11.58
N LYS A 8 79.76 21.97 -10.97
CA LYS A 8 79.87 22.10 -9.51
C LYS A 8 78.49 22.37 -8.92
N LEU A 9 78.05 21.48 -8.03
CA LEU A 9 76.82 21.60 -7.25
C LEU A 9 76.91 22.76 -6.24
N LYS A 10 75.84 23.54 -6.16
CA LYS A 10 75.72 24.72 -5.28
C LYS A 10 75.65 24.32 -3.80
N PRO A 11 76.20 25.14 -2.88
CA PRO A 11 76.26 24.89 -1.44
C PRO A 11 74.91 25.14 -0.75
N GLY A 12 73.88 24.41 -1.17
CA GLY A 12 72.55 24.37 -0.54
C GLY A 12 71.87 23.00 -0.64
N MET A 13 72.48 22.05 -1.36
CA MET A 13 71.89 20.73 -1.64
C MET A 13 72.31 19.61 -0.68
N LYS A 14 73.08 19.92 0.36
CA LYS A 14 73.47 18.94 1.40
C LYS A 14 72.44 18.82 2.52
N GLN A 15 71.55 19.80 2.69
CA GLN A 15 70.58 19.81 3.78
C GLN A 15 69.34 18.94 3.47
N THR A 16 68.98 18.79 2.19
CA THR A 16 67.77 18.08 1.76
C THR A 16 67.90 16.55 1.80
N LEU A 17 69.12 16.00 1.76
CA LEU A 17 69.34 14.55 1.80
C LEU A 17 69.26 13.97 3.22
N ALA A 18 69.62 14.75 4.26
CA ALA A 18 69.54 14.29 5.65
C ALA A 18 68.09 14.21 6.15
N GLU A 19 67.22 15.11 5.69
CA GLU A 19 65.79 15.10 6.03
C GLU A 19 65.05 13.92 5.36
N LEU A 20 65.40 13.57 4.12
CA LEU A 20 64.84 12.41 3.41
C LEU A 20 65.16 11.06 4.07
N PHE A 21 66.28 10.92 4.78
CA PHE A 21 66.60 9.68 5.51
C PHE A 21 65.95 9.58 6.90
N SER A 22 65.51 10.70 7.48
CA SER A 22 64.76 10.70 8.74
C SER A 22 63.34 10.14 8.54
N ASP A 23 62.67 10.55 7.47
CA ASP A 23 61.27 10.19 7.21
C ASP A 23 61.09 8.71 6.84
N ILE A 24 62.08 8.10 6.18
CA ILE A 24 62.04 6.67 5.83
C ILE A 24 62.09 5.78 7.09
N ASN A 25 62.86 6.16 8.12
CA ASN A 25 62.93 5.39 9.37
C ASN A 25 61.64 5.47 10.20
N ILE A 26 60.88 6.57 10.09
CA ILE A 26 59.57 6.72 10.74
C ILE A 26 58.54 5.83 10.05
N ILE A 27 58.53 5.80 8.71
CA ILE A 27 57.59 4.96 7.93
C ILE A 27 57.83 3.45 8.18
N ILE A 28 59.09 3.02 8.31
CA ILE A 28 59.42 1.62 8.61
C ILE A 28 58.99 1.24 10.04
N LYS A 29 59.16 2.13 11.04
CA LYS A 29 58.71 1.87 12.42
C LYS A 29 57.19 1.77 12.55
N MET A 30 56.42 2.58 11.80
CA MET A 30 54.95 2.54 11.82
C MET A 30 54.40 1.28 11.13
N GLY A 31 55.05 0.79 10.08
CA GLY A 31 54.65 -0.45 9.41
C GLY A 31 54.80 -1.71 10.28
N ILE A 32 55.85 -1.78 11.09
CA ILE A 32 56.13 -2.96 11.94
C ILE A 32 55.18 -3.04 13.16
N GLN A 33 54.66 -1.91 13.65
CA GLN A 33 53.63 -1.92 14.71
C GLN A 33 52.23 -2.29 14.19
N SER A 34 51.85 -1.91 12.96
CA SER A 34 50.54 -2.30 12.41
C SER A 34 50.45 -3.79 12.06
N LEU A 35 51.57 -4.43 11.70
CA LEU A 35 51.64 -5.87 11.44
C LEU A 35 51.45 -6.72 12.70
N LYS A 36 51.94 -6.26 13.87
CA LYS A 36 51.72 -6.96 15.15
C LYS A 36 50.28 -6.83 15.66
N LEU A 37 49.62 -5.71 15.38
CA LEU A 37 48.22 -5.49 15.76
C LEU A 37 47.25 -6.33 14.90
N ASN A 38 47.54 -6.48 13.60
CA ASN A 38 46.73 -7.30 12.69
C ASN A 38 46.84 -8.81 12.98
N PHE A 39 47.99 -9.29 13.46
CA PHE A 39 48.14 -10.72 13.78
C PHE A 39 47.35 -11.13 15.03
N TYR A 40 47.21 -10.25 16.02
CA TYR A 40 46.39 -10.50 17.21
C TYR A 40 44.88 -10.53 16.89
N PHE A 41 44.43 -9.71 15.94
CA PHE A 41 43.04 -9.71 15.47
C PHE A 41 42.65 -11.02 14.76
N ILE A 42 43.56 -11.59 13.96
CA ILE A 42 43.30 -12.85 13.25
C ILE A 42 43.18 -14.03 14.24
N ILE A 43 44.01 -14.07 15.30
CA ILE A 43 43.92 -15.12 16.33
C ILE A 43 42.64 -14.98 17.17
N LEU A 44 42.16 -13.76 17.44
CA LEU A 44 40.91 -13.53 18.17
C LEU A 44 39.67 -13.97 17.37
N ILE A 45 39.70 -13.83 16.04
CA ILE A 45 38.61 -14.28 15.15
C ILE A 45 38.54 -15.82 15.11
N ILE A 46 39.68 -16.51 15.14
CA ILE A 46 39.71 -17.98 15.07
C ILE A 46 39.18 -18.62 16.37
N LEU A 47 39.42 -18.00 17.54
CA LEU A 47 38.91 -18.51 18.83
C LEU A 47 37.42 -18.22 19.07
N SER A 48 36.80 -17.36 18.27
CA SER A 48 35.36 -17.03 18.37
C SER A 48 34.46 -17.99 17.56
N SER A 49 35.04 -18.92 16.80
CA SER A 49 34.32 -19.74 15.81
C SER A 49 33.86 -21.12 16.31
N CYS A 50 33.81 -21.33 17.63
CA CYS A 50 33.26 -22.54 18.27
C CYS A 50 32.28 -22.16 19.38
N ASN A 51 31.19 -21.47 19.05
CA ASN A 51 30.03 -21.41 19.94
C ASN A 51 28.74 -21.34 19.10
N ASN A 52 28.30 -22.50 18.63
CA ASN A 52 27.23 -22.64 17.64
C ASN A 52 25.86 -22.98 18.27
N ASP A 53 25.65 -22.62 19.54
CA ASP A 53 24.39 -22.89 20.27
C ASP A 53 23.45 -21.68 20.39
N ASN A 54 23.83 -20.49 19.90
CA ASN A 54 23.00 -19.28 20.06
C ASN A 54 21.93 -19.06 18.97
N LYS A 55 21.88 -19.88 17.90
CA LYS A 55 20.87 -19.71 16.83
C LYS A 55 19.44 -20.09 17.26
N SER A 56 19.27 -20.93 18.28
CA SER A 56 17.94 -21.34 18.76
C SER A 56 17.23 -20.23 19.56
N LEU A 57 17.98 -19.41 20.30
CA LEU A 57 17.42 -18.41 21.22
C LEU A 57 16.77 -17.21 20.51
N GLU A 58 17.32 -16.77 19.37
CA GLU A 58 16.73 -15.66 18.59
C GLU A 58 15.43 -16.06 17.87
N GLU A 59 15.36 -17.29 17.36
CA GLU A 59 14.12 -17.80 16.75
C GLU A 59 13.00 -17.93 17.80
N GLU A 60 13.29 -18.50 18.98
CA GLU A 60 12.28 -18.66 20.04
C GLU A 60 11.73 -17.33 20.56
N SER A 61 12.58 -16.31 20.69
CA SER A 61 12.18 -14.95 21.09
C SER A 61 11.20 -14.30 20.10
N TYR A 62 11.45 -14.44 18.79
CA TYR A 62 10.54 -13.93 17.76
C TYR A 62 9.17 -14.62 17.82
N PHE A 63 9.13 -15.93 18.07
CA PHE A 63 7.88 -16.70 18.15
C PHE A 63 7.08 -16.43 19.42
N ALA A 64 7.73 -16.18 20.55
CA ALA A 64 7.05 -15.74 21.77
C ALA A 64 6.32 -14.41 21.54
N LYS A 65 6.92 -13.49 20.78
CA LYS A 65 6.32 -12.20 20.44
C LYS A 65 5.21 -12.32 19.38
N ALA A 66 5.35 -13.24 18.42
CA ALA A 66 4.34 -13.47 17.38
C ALA A 66 3.05 -14.12 17.93
N ASN A 67 3.14 -14.95 18.97
CA ASN A 67 1.98 -15.61 19.59
C ASN A 67 1.06 -14.67 20.40
N LEU A 68 1.47 -13.42 20.64
CA LEU A 68 0.67 -12.44 21.39
C LEU A 68 -0.17 -11.51 20.51
N LYS A 69 0.02 -11.51 19.19
CA LYS A 69 -0.76 -10.67 18.28
C LYS A 69 -2.16 -11.26 18.09
N GLU A 70 -3.18 -10.42 18.23
CA GLU A 70 -4.55 -10.76 17.84
C GLU A 70 -4.58 -11.18 16.36
N PHE A 71 -5.40 -12.17 16.01
CA PHE A 71 -5.52 -12.68 14.64
C PHE A 71 -6.99 -12.66 14.18
N ALA A 72 -7.21 -12.55 12.88
CA ALA A 72 -8.53 -12.61 12.27
C ALA A 72 -8.99 -14.06 12.07
N ALA A 73 -10.30 -14.31 12.12
CA ALA A 73 -10.85 -15.64 11.82
C ALA A 73 -10.67 -15.97 10.33
N TYR A 74 -10.16 -17.16 10.02
CA TYR A 74 -9.84 -17.59 8.65
C TYR A 74 -10.15 -19.07 8.42
N LYS A 75 -10.17 -19.47 7.14
CA LYS A 75 -10.22 -20.87 6.69
C LYS A 75 -9.14 -21.11 5.63
N ILE A 76 -8.49 -22.27 5.70
CA ILE A 76 -7.58 -22.73 4.65
C ILE A 76 -8.42 -23.30 3.50
N LEU A 77 -8.21 -22.80 2.28
CA LEU A 77 -8.84 -23.31 1.07
C LEU A 77 -8.11 -24.56 0.58
N LYS A 78 -6.80 -24.46 0.40
CA LYS A 78 -5.94 -25.56 -0.05
C LYS A 78 -4.48 -25.32 0.34
N THR A 79 -3.74 -26.42 0.40
CA THR A 79 -2.30 -26.43 0.65
C THR A 79 -1.65 -27.33 -0.39
N GLU A 80 -0.68 -26.81 -1.12
CA GLU A 80 -0.03 -27.46 -2.24
C GLU A 80 1.46 -27.67 -1.93
N PRO A 81 1.92 -28.92 -1.80
CA PRO A 81 3.34 -29.21 -1.72
C PRO A 81 3.98 -29.19 -3.12
N PHE A 82 5.18 -28.64 -3.19
CA PHE A 82 6.06 -28.75 -4.35
C PHE A 82 7.44 -29.18 -3.88
N GLU A 83 8.07 -30.09 -4.61
CA GLU A 83 9.38 -30.63 -4.24
C GLU A 83 10.30 -30.72 -5.45
N SER A 84 11.54 -30.27 -5.27
CA SER A 84 12.67 -30.45 -6.17
C SER A 84 13.90 -30.88 -5.38
N SER A 85 15.00 -31.23 -6.06
CA SER A 85 16.25 -31.70 -5.42
C SER A 85 16.87 -30.74 -4.39
N TYR A 86 16.45 -29.47 -4.38
CA TYR A 86 16.99 -28.44 -3.48
C TYR A 86 15.92 -27.69 -2.69
N LYS A 87 14.63 -28.04 -2.87
CA LYS A 87 13.52 -27.26 -2.33
C LYS A 87 12.32 -28.12 -1.99
N ALA A 88 11.83 -28.01 -0.76
CA ALA A 88 10.51 -28.45 -0.36
C ALA A 88 9.67 -27.21 -0.05
N GLN A 89 8.71 -26.89 -0.91
CA GLN A 89 7.85 -25.73 -0.80
C GLN A 89 6.43 -26.12 -0.40
N VAL A 90 5.84 -25.37 0.52
CA VAL A 90 4.39 -25.39 0.76
C VAL A 90 3.79 -24.07 0.31
N ILE A 91 2.77 -24.13 -0.53
CA ILE A 91 1.93 -22.98 -0.87
C ILE A 91 0.57 -23.17 -0.21
N CYS A 92 0.12 -22.18 0.58
CA CYS A 92 -1.15 -22.21 1.27
C CYS A 92 -2.03 -21.05 0.83
N TYR A 93 -3.26 -21.36 0.43
CA TYR A 93 -4.28 -20.39 0.08
C TYR A 93 -5.32 -20.38 1.20
N ALA A 94 -5.54 -19.23 1.85
CA ALA A 94 -6.49 -19.07 2.95
C ALA A 94 -7.35 -17.83 2.74
N TYR A 95 -8.57 -17.82 3.27
CA TYR A 95 -9.47 -16.67 3.19
C TYR A 95 -10.02 -16.31 4.56
N LEU A 96 -10.31 -15.03 4.75
CA LEU A 96 -10.93 -14.49 5.95
C LEU A 96 -12.40 -14.90 6.03
N THR A 97 -12.87 -15.08 7.26
CA THR A 97 -14.29 -15.36 7.59
C THR A 97 -14.91 -14.25 8.44
N THR A 98 -14.18 -13.14 8.59
CA THR A 98 -14.58 -11.93 9.29
C THR A 98 -14.27 -10.74 8.41
N ASP A 99 -15.07 -9.68 8.55
CA ASP A 99 -14.93 -8.46 7.77
C ASP A 99 -13.87 -7.51 8.36
N THR A 100 -13.48 -7.72 9.63
CA THR A 100 -12.53 -6.83 10.32
C THR A 100 -11.10 -7.07 9.83
N ILE A 101 -10.59 -6.12 9.06
CA ILE A 101 -9.30 -6.24 8.37
C ILE A 101 -8.37 -5.12 8.84
N SER A 102 -7.46 -5.44 9.77
CA SER A 102 -6.35 -4.55 10.14
C SER A 102 -5.02 -5.23 9.86
N LYS A 103 -3.99 -4.45 9.48
CA LYS A 103 -2.65 -4.98 9.20
C LYS A 103 -2.12 -5.86 10.34
N SER A 104 -2.32 -5.46 11.59
CA SER A 104 -1.93 -6.24 12.77
C SER A 104 -2.62 -7.61 12.84
N LYS A 105 -3.95 -7.66 12.62
CA LYS A 105 -4.71 -8.92 12.63
C LYS A 105 -4.32 -9.82 11.46
N LEU A 106 -4.06 -9.25 10.28
CA LEU A 106 -3.59 -10.00 9.11
C LEU A 106 -2.21 -10.60 9.36
N GLU A 107 -1.29 -9.82 9.95
CA GLU A 107 0.05 -10.28 10.32
C GLU A 107 -0.03 -11.44 11.33
N GLY A 108 -0.84 -11.31 12.38
CA GLY A 108 -1.10 -12.38 13.35
C GLY A 108 -1.68 -13.64 12.68
N THR A 109 -2.59 -13.46 11.72
CA THR A 109 -3.20 -14.56 10.95
C THR A 109 -2.16 -15.30 10.10
N LEU A 110 -1.35 -14.57 9.35
CA LEU A 110 -0.29 -15.14 8.51
C LEU A 110 0.74 -15.91 9.33
N ASN A 111 1.20 -15.33 10.45
CA ASN A 111 2.15 -15.97 11.35
C ASN A 111 1.59 -17.27 11.94
N LYS A 112 0.32 -17.26 12.35
CA LYS A 112 -0.36 -18.45 12.86
C LYS A 112 -0.41 -19.58 11.81
N ILE A 113 -0.74 -19.26 10.57
CA ILE A 113 -0.75 -20.24 9.47
C ILE A 113 0.67 -20.75 9.22
N TYR A 114 1.65 -19.85 9.08
CA TYR A 114 3.05 -20.19 8.85
C TYR A 114 3.60 -21.17 9.90
N LEU A 115 3.35 -20.89 11.19
CA LEU A 115 3.76 -21.76 12.30
C LEU A 115 3.20 -23.17 12.19
N SER A 116 1.95 -23.31 11.74
CA SER A 116 1.33 -24.63 11.52
C SER A 116 1.99 -25.37 10.36
N LEU A 117 2.34 -24.66 9.27
CA LEU A 117 2.91 -25.24 8.07
C LEU A 117 4.39 -25.66 8.23
N ARG A 118 5.12 -25.11 9.20
CA ARG A 118 6.50 -25.58 9.50
C ARG A 118 6.57 -27.07 9.84
N LYS A 119 5.47 -27.64 10.34
CA LYS A 119 5.35 -29.06 10.70
C LYS A 119 4.80 -29.92 9.56
N TYR A 120 4.62 -29.37 8.37
CA TYR A 120 4.08 -30.08 7.22
C TYR A 120 5.09 -31.12 6.69
N LYS A 121 4.64 -32.37 6.52
CA LYS A 121 5.53 -33.52 6.21
C LYS A 121 5.21 -34.24 4.90
N ASN A 122 4.31 -33.71 4.06
CA ASN A 122 3.91 -34.39 2.82
C ASN A 122 4.92 -34.13 1.69
N PHE A 123 6.17 -34.56 1.92
CA PHE A 123 7.28 -34.51 0.99
C PHE A 123 7.93 -35.89 0.93
N LYS A 124 8.50 -36.24 -0.22
CA LYS A 124 9.13 -37.52 -0.48
C LYS A 124 10.55 -37.58 0.11
N ASN A 125 11.34 -36.53 -0.06
CA ASN A 125 12.76 -36.52 0.31
C ASN A 125 13.10 -35.50 1.42
N TYR A 126 12.11 -34.75 1.93
CA TYR A 126 12.30 -33.76 2.98
C TYR A 126 11.42 -34.07 4.20
N SER A 127 11.95 -33.86 5.40
CA SER A 127 11.20 -34.03 6.65
C SER A 127 10.36 -32.80 7.02
N SER A 128 10.64 -31.65 6.41
CA SER A 128 9.98 -30.36 6.64
C SER A 128 10.17 -29.43 5.44
N PRO A 129 9.31 -28.41 5.25
CA PRO A 129 9.49 -27.45 4.17
C PRO A 129 10.73 -26.58 4.36
N THR A 130 11.45 -26.35 3.25
CA THR A 130 12.51 -25.34 3.17
C THR A 130 11.97 -23.98 2.72
N SER A 131 10.78 -23.95 2.12
CA SER A 131 10.10 -22.72 1.69
C SER A 131 8.60 -22.77 2.01
N ILE A 132 8.03 -21.66 2.46
CA ILE A 132 6.60 -21.55 2.76
C ILE A 132 6.06 -20.26 2.16
N SER A 133 4.94 -20.35 1.46
CA SER A 133 4.18 -19.21 0.95
C SER A 133 2.74 -19.30 1.44
N VAL A 134 2.20 -18.22 2.00
CA VAL A 134 0.81 -18.12 2.46
C VAL A 134 0.18 -16.92 1.78
N TYR A 135 -0.92 -17.15 1.06
CA TYR A 135 -1.74 -16.12 0.43
C TYR A 135 -3.06 -16.00 1.18
N LEU A 136 -3.37 -14.79 1.66
CA LEU A 136 -4.58 -14.51 2.42
C LEU A 136 -5.53 -13.64 1.59
N TYR A 137 -6.76 -14.10 1.41
CA TYR A 137 -7.80 -13.44 0.62
C TYR A 137 -8.95 -12.95 1.51
N THR A 138 -9.73 -11.99 1.00
CA THR A 138 -10.91 -11.45 1.70
C THR A 138 -12.13 -12.35 1.62
N SER A 139 -12.18 -13.28 0.65
CA SER A 139 -13.29 -14.22 0.52
C SER A 139 -12.83 -15.52 -0.13
N ARG A 140 -13.64 -16.57 0.05
CA ARG A 140 -13.44 -17.86 -0.63
C ARG A 140 -13.46 -17.72 -2.15
N GLU A 141 -14.38 -16.91 -2.67
CA GLU A 141 -14.54 -16.69 -4.11
C GLU A 141 -13.27 -16.10 -4.73
N LYS A 142 -12.69 -15.07 -4.10
CA LYS A 142 -11.42 -14.49 -4.55
C LYS A 142 -10.28 -15.50 -4.51
N ALA A 143 -10.20 -16.29 -3.43
CA ALA A 143 -9.18 -17.32 -3.31
C ALA A 143 -9.27 -18.41 -4.41
N ILE A 144 -10.46 -18.66 -4.97
CA ILE A 144 -10.68 -19.65 -6.04
C ILE A 144 -10.45 -19.03 -7.43
N ASN A 145 -11.09 -17.89 -7.69
CA ASN A 145 -11.25 -17.32 -9.03
C ASN A 145 -10.23 -16.23 -9.37
N LEU A 146 -9.59 -15.61 -8.36
CA LEU A 146 -8.76 -14.42 -8.50
C LEU A 146 -7.51 -14.55 -7.62
N GLN A 147 -6.59 -15.45 -7.98
CA GLN A 147 -5.43 -15.78 -7.13
C GLN A 147 -4.47 -14.60 -6.93
N GLU A 148 -4.44 -13.65 -7.86
CA GLU A 148 -3.73 -12.37 -7.76
C GLU A 148 -4.41 -11.36 -6.82
N SER A 149 -5.64 -11.65 -6.38
CA SER A 149 -6.45 -10.80 -5.51
C SER A 149 -6.24 -11.04 -4.00
N TRP A 150 -5.05 -11.52 -3.61
CA TRP A 150 -4.67 -11.60 -2.19
C TRP A 150 -4.57 -10.20 -1.57
N ILE A 151 -4.79 -10.10 -0.26
CA ILE A 151 -4.70 -8.84 0.52
C ILE A 151 -3.47 -8.79 1.42
N ALA A 152 -2.97 -9.96 1.84
CA ALA A 152 -1.73 -10.10 2.56
C ALA A 152 -1.06 -11.41 2.17
N MET A 153 0.26 -11.41 2.15
CA MET A 153 1.08 -12.56 1.79
C MET A 153 2.20 -12.71 2.80
N LEU A 154 2.55 -13.95 3.12
CA LEU A 154 3.77 -14.30 3.83
C LEU A 154 4.60 -15.23 2.95
N SER A 155 5.88 -14.94 2.79
CA SER A 155 6.84 -15.80 2.08
C SER A 155 8.10 -16.01 2.90
N LYS A 156 8.58 -17.26 2.94
CA LYS A 156 9.90 -17.63 3.46
C LYS A 156 10.61 -18.48 2.42
N SER A 157 11.71 -17.97 1.90
CA SER A 157 12.62 -18.67 0.99
C SER A 157 13.69 -19.45 1.77
N PRO A 158 14.38 -20.43 1.14
CA PRO A 158 15.43 -21.20 1.83
C PRO A 158 16.61 -20.36 2.32
N SER A 159 16.90 -19.24 1.65
CA SER A 159 17.99 -18.31 1.99
C SER A 159 17.59 -17.28 3.07
N GLU A 160 16.33 -17.24 3.48
CA GLU A 160 15.81 -16.26 4.42
C GLU A 160 15.73 -16.84 5.83
N ASN A 161 16.31 -16.12 6.79
CA ASN A 161 16.24 -16.50 8.21
C ASN A 161 14.83 -16.31 8.78
N GLN A 162 14.08 -15.33 8.28
CA GLN A 162 12.74 -14.97 8.76
C GLN A 162 11.75 -14.84 7.61
N PRO A 163 10.44 -15.10 7.84
CA PRO A 163 9.42 -14.86 6.83
C PRO A 163 9.24 -13.35 6.57
N ILE A 164 9.02 -13.00 5.31
CA ILE A 164 8.67 -11.65 4.88
C ILE A 164 7.15 -11.58 4.73
N ILE A 165 6.54 -10.55 5.29
CA ILE A 165 5.10 -10.26 5.15
C ILE A 165 4.93 -9.05 4.24
N SER A 166 4.02 -9.17 3.27
CA SER A 166 3.66 -8.11 2.33
C SER A 166 2.15 -7.89 2.35
N PHE A 167 1.74 -6.65 2.12
CA PHE A 167 0.34 -6.24 2.08
C PHE A 167 0.02 -5.62 0.72
N ASP A 168 -1.20 -5.83 0.25
CA ASP A 168 -1.74 -5.05 -0.87
C ASP A 168 -2.39 -3.79 -0.29
N ASP A 169 -1.61 -2.73 -0.14
CA ASP A 169 -2.06 -1.48 0.47
C ASP A 169 -3.22 -0.83 -0.28
N PHE A 170 -3.29 -1.01 -1.60
CA PHE A 170 -4.40 -0.50 -2.41
C PHE A 170 -5.70 -1.23 -2.06
N LYS A 171 -5.68 -2.56 -2.02
CA LYS A 171 -6.86 -3.36 -1.64
C LYS A 171 -7.24 -3.14 -0.18
N LEU A 172 -6.27 -2.97 0.73
CA LEU A 172 -6.55 -2.65 2.13
C LEU A 172 -7.22 -1.29 2.27
N THR A 173 -6.70 -0.26 1.60
CA THR A 173 -7.31 1.08 1.62
C THR A 173 -8.71 1.06 1.01
N ALA A 174 -8.91 0.29 -0.07
CA ALA A 174 -10.24 0.09 -0.65
C ALA A 174 -11.19 -0.61 0.35
N HIS A 175 -10.69 -1.60 1.10
CA HIS A 175 -11.48 -2.28 2.13
C HIS A 175 -11.82 -1.37 3.32
N GLU A 176 -10.87 -0.59 3.81
CA GLU A 176 -11.09 0.43 4.85
C GLU A 176 -12.05 1.53 4.35
N SER A 177 -12.02 1.84 3.05
CA SER A 177 -12.99 2.75 2.43
C SER A 177 -14.39 2.14 2.30
N ASN A 178 -14.50 0.82 2.16
CA ASN A 178 -15.77 0.09 2.14
C ASN A 178 -16.33 -0.17 3.54
N GLU A 179 -15.49 -0.25 4.58
CA GLU A 179 -15.93 -0.15 5.98
C GLU A 179 -16.49 1.26 6.33
N ARG A 180 -16.41 2.23 5.40
CA ARG A 180 -17.28 3.42 5.41
C ARG A 180 -18.71 3.07 4.97
N ASN A 181 -19.35 2.16 5.70
CA ASN A 181 -20.80 2.23 5.91
C ASN A 181 -21.21 3.55 6.63
N ARG A 182 -20.27 4.44 6.94
CA ARG A 182 -20.53 5.86 7.12
C ARG A 182 -20.87 6.49 5.78
N LYS A 183 -22.18 6.60 5.53
CA LYS A 183 -22.77 7.55 4.58
C LYS A 183 -22.01 8.87 4.68
N SER A 184 -21.56 9.40 3.54
CA SER A 184 -20.92 10.72 3.51
C SER A 184 -21.89 11.80 4.00
N ALA A 185 -21.39 12.99 4.36
CA ALA A 185 -22.27 14.10 4.75
C ALA A 185 -23.31 14.40 3.65
N ASP A 186 -22.90 14.30 2.38
CA ASP A 186 -23.79 14.43 1.22
C ASP A 186 -24.86 13.33 1.18
N ASP A 187 -24.49 12.07 1.40
CA ASP A 187 -25.44 10.95 1.37
C ASP A 187 -26.48 11.08 2.51
N LEU A 188 -26.03 11.49 3.70
CA LEU A 188 -26.90 11.76 4.84
C LEU A 188 -27.86 12.93 4.53
N LEU A 189 -27.36 14.00 3.89
CA LEU A 189 -28.16 15.16 3.53
C LEU A 189 -29.17 14.83 2.41
N PHE A 190 -28.74 14.08 1.39
CA PHE A 190 -29.61 13.56 0.33
C PHE A 190 -30.74 12.72 0.92
N GLU A 191 -30.45 11.78 1.80
CA GLU A 191 -31.47 10.96 2.45
C GLU A 191 -32.44 11.80 3.29
N LYS A 192 -31.92 12.77 4.05
CA LYS A 192 -32.75 13.68 4.85
C LYS A 192 -33.70 14.47 3.95
N MET A 193 -33.21 15.05 2.86
CA MET A 193 -34.03 15.79 1.91
C MET A 193 -35.05 14.89 1.21
N ASN A 194 -34.63 13.70 0.77
CA ASN A 194 -35.53 12.78 0.09
C ASN A 194 -36.67 12.32 1.01
N ARG A 195 -36.41 12.14 2.31
CA ARG A 195 -37.47 11.90 3.32
C ARG A 195 -38.43 13.08 3.47
N LEU A 196 -37.95 14.33 3.37
CA LEU A 196 -38.82 15.50 3.40
C LEU A 196 -39.74 15.53 2.18
N PHE A 197 -39.22 15.25 0.98
CA PHE A 197 -40.01 15.25 -0.25
C PHE A 197 -41.01 14.08 -0.30
N LYS A 198 -40.66 12.92 0.26
CA LYS A 198 -41.60 11.81 0.41
C LYS A 198 -42.84 12.15 1.23
N LYS A 199 -42.71 13.05 2.22
CA LYS A 199 -43.89 13.56 2.97
C LYS A 199 -44.83 14.41 2.10
N GLN A 200 -44.33 14.94 1.00
CA GLN A 200 -45.07 15.69 -0.02
C GLN A 200 -45.47 14.81 -1.22
N ASN A 201 -45.41 13.48 -1.05
CA ASN A 201 -45.73 12.50 -2.09
C ASN A 201 -44.90 12.67 -3.38
N THR A 202 -43.62 13.04 -3.22
CA THR A 202 -42.64 13.16 -4.31
C THR A 202 -41.26 12.72 -3.83
N ASP A 203 -40.24 12.82 -4.67
CA ASP A 203 -38.86 12.53 -4.34
C ASP A 203 -37.93 13.47 -5.13
N ILE A 204 -36.65 13.56 -4.73
CA ILE A 204 -35.68 14.47 -5.36
C ILE A 204 -35.54 14.19 -6.86
N CYS A 205 -35.52 12.92 -7.27
CA CYS A 205 -35.32 12.54 -8.67
C CYS A 205 -36.53 12.88 -9.52
N THR A 206 -37.74 12.73 -8.99
CA THR A 206 -38.97 13.16 -9.65
C THR A 206 -38.97 14.67 -9.89
N ILE A 207 -38.64 15.48 -8.87
CA ILE A 207 -38.58 16.94 -9.02
C ILE A 207 -37.47 17.36 -10.00
N TYR A 208 -36.29 16.75 -9.90
CA TYR A 208 -35.17 17.03 -10.78
C TYR A 208 -35.50 16.72 -12.25
N LYS A 209 -36.15 15.58 -12.52
CA LYS A 209 -36.61 15.24 -13.88
C LYS A 209 -37.58 16.28 -14.44
N ILE A 210 -38.55 16.73 -13.62
CA ILE A 210 -39.51 17.75 -14.07
C ILE A 210 -38.80 19.09 -14.33
N LEU A 211 -37.82 19.47 -13.51
CA LEU A 211 -37.01 20.67 -13.75
C LEU A 211 -36.25 20.59 -15.08
N TYR A 212 -35.69 19.41 -15.41
CA TYR A 212 -35.03 19.17 -16.69
C TYR A 212 -36.01 19.28 -17.87
N ASP A 213 -37.22 18.74 -17.73
CA ASP A 213 -38.27 18.86 -18.74
C ASP A 213 -38.73 20.32 -18.92
N ILE A 214 -38.86 21.08 -17.83
CA ILE A 214 -39.16 22.52 -17.85
C ILE A 214 -38.07 23.28 -18.61
N GLU A 215 -36.79 23.04 -18.31
CA GLU A 215 -35.67 23.68 -19.00
C GLU A 215 -35.78 23.48 -20.52
N GLY A 216 -35.93 22.22 -20.96
CA GLY A 216 -36.09 21.90 -22.37
C GLY A 216 -37.32 22.53 -23.03
N GLN A 217 -38.43 22.68 -22.31
CA GLN A 217 -39.63 23.35 -22.82
C GLN A 217 -39.45 24.87 -22.95
N THR A 218 -38.80 25.50 -21.97
CA THR A 218 -38.57 26.95 -21.99
C THR A 218 -37.59 27.37 -23.07
N ILE A 219 -36.57 26.54 -23.37
CA ILE A 219 -35.70 26.72 -24.53
C ILE A 219 -36.52 26.72 -25.83
N LYS A 220 -37.36 25.70 -26.05
CA LYS A 220 -38.20 25.61 -27.27
C LYS A 220 -39.15 26.81 -27.42
N GLN A 221 -39.66 27.35 -26.32
CA GLN A 221 -40.51 28.54 -26.33
C GLN A 221 -39.69 29.80 -26.68
N ALA A 222 -38.46 29.90 -26.17
CA ALA A 222 -37.55 30.99 -26.50
C ALA A 222 -37.11 30.93 -27.97
N ASP A 223 -36.78 29.74 -28.49
CA ASP A 223 -36.42 29.53 -29.89
C ASP A 223 -37.52 30.01 -30.85
N LYS A 224 -38.79 29.76 -30.49
CA LYS A 224 -39.95 30.20 -31.28
C LYS A 224 -40.11 31.72 -31.31
N LYS A 225 -39.77 32.41 -30.21
CA LYS A 225 -39.98 33.85 -30.07
C LYS A 225 -38.78 34.67 -30.55
N TYR A 226 -37.57 34.17 -30.32
CA TYR A 226 -36.30 34.83 -30.61
C TYR A 226 -35.36 33.85 -31.34
N PRO A 227 -35.58 33.58 -32.64
CA PRO A 227 -34.85 32.55 -33.38
C PRO A 227 -33.36 32.88 -33.62
N ASP A 228 -32.94 34.14 -33.43
CA ASP A 228 -31.58 34.59 -33.69
C ASP A 228 -30.59 34.32 -32.51
N PHE A 229 -31.02 33.59 -31.47
CA PHE A 229 -30.19 33.13 -30.34
C PHE A 229 -29.31 34.24 -29.71
N GLY A 230 -29.91 35.37 -29.36
CA GLY A 230 -29.24 36.53 -28.74
C GLY A 230 -29.52 36.71 -27.24
N VAL A 231 -29.14 37.88 -26.71
CA VAL A 231 -29.39 38.27 -25.30
C VAL A 231 -30.88 38.19 -24.97
N GLU A 232 -31.74 38.64 -25.87
CA GLU A 232 -33.20 38.60 -25.69
C GLU A 232 -33.76 37.17 -25.58
N HIS A 233 -33.15 36.21 -26.28
CA HIS A 233 -33.50 34.79 -26.19
C HIS A 233 -33.19 34.26 -24.79
N LEU A 234 -31.96 34.48 -24.31
CA LEU A 234 -31.49 34.01 -23.01
C LEU A 234 -32.29 34.63 -21.86
N GLU A 235 -32.52 35.95 -21.88
CA GLU A 235 -33.31 36.64 -20.86
C GLU A 235 -34.76 36.14 -20.84
N TYR A 236 -35.33 35.87 -22.01
CA TYR A 236 -36.68 35.33 -22.12
C TYR A 236 -36.77 33.88 -21.62
N GLN A 237 -35.81 33.02 -21.98
CA GLN A 237 -35.70 31.65 -21.46
C GLN A 237 -35.58 31.67 -19.94
N GLU A 238 -34.67 32.46 -19.37
CA GLU A 238 -34.44 32.54 -17.93
C GLU A 238 -35.70 32.99 -17.19
N LYS A 239 -36.40 34.00 -17.73
CA LYS A 239 -37.68 34.46 -17.18
C LYS A 239 -38.72 33.34 -17.16
N LEU A 240 -38.87 32.59 -18.24
CA LEU A 240 -39.80 31.46 -18.31
C LEU A 240 -39.41 30.35 -17.33
N TYR A 241 -38.13 29.96 -17.31
CA TYR A 241 -37.63 28.92 -16.42
C TYR A 241 -37.85 29.29 -14.95
N LYS A 242 -37.56 30.53 -14.56
CA LYS A 242 -37.78 31.03 -13.19
C LYS A 242 -39.25 31.02 -12.80
N GLN A 243 -40.15 31.36 -13.72
CA GLN A 243 -41.59 31.30 -13.48
C GLN A 243 -42.08 29.86 -13.32
N GLU A 244 -41.72 28.95 -14.24
CA GLU A 244 -42.18 27.56 -14.23
C GLU A 244 -41.58 26.75 -13.09
N SER A 245 -40.29 26.93 -12.79
CA SER A 245 -39.66 26.31 -11.61
C SER A 245 -40.33 26.76 -10.32
N LYS A 246 -40.65 28.06 -10.17
CA LYS A 246 -41.41 28.55 -9.00
C LYS A 246 -42.80 27.94 -8.92
N ASN A 247 -43.50 27.78 -10.04
CA ASN A 247 -44.80 27.09 -10.08
C ASN A 247 -44.68 25.63 -9.62
N LEU A 248 -43.63 24.93 -10.06
CA LEU A 248 -43.34 23.56 -9.64
C LEU A 248 -43.09 23.47 -8.13
N LEU A 249 -42.23 24.34 -7.58
CA LEU A 249 -41.90 24.32 -6.16
C LEU A 249 -43.14 24.64 -5.30
N ASN A 250 -43.97 25.61 -5.71
CA ASN A 250 -45.24 25.90 -5.07
C ASN A 250 -46.20 24.70 -5.09
N LYS A 251 -46.30 23.99 -6.22
CA LYS A 251 -47.17 22.81 -6.36
C LYS A 251 -46.84 21.71 -5.34
N TYR A 252 -45.56 21.53 -5.04
CA TYR A 252 -45.10 20.53 -4.07
C TYR A 252 -44.85 21.12 -2.67
N ALA A 253 -45.16 22.40 -2.43
CA ALA A 253 -44.84 23.11 -1.19
C ALA A 253 -43.35 23.01 -0.81
N ILE A 254 -42.46 23.09 -1.80
CA ILE A 254 -41.00 23.08 -1.63
C ILE A 254 -40.51 24.54 -1.53
N ASN A 255 -39.61 24.81 -0.59
CA ASN A 255 -39.00 26.13 -0.44
C ASN A 255 -37.99 26.37 -1.57
N ASP A 256 -38.06 27.53 -2.22
CA ASP A 256 -37.15 27.97 -3.30
C ASP A 256 -35.66 27.81 -2.95
N SER A 257 -35.28 27.97 -1.67
CA SER A 257 -33.90 27.78 -1.20
C SER A 257 -33.36 26.35 -1.37
N LEU A 258 -34.23 25.36 -1.58
CA LEU A 258 -33.84 23.97 -1.81
C LEU A 258 -33.47 23.69 -3.27
N LEU A 259 -33.80 24.57 -4.21
CA LEU A 259 -33.58 24.36 -5.64
C LEU A 259 -32.11 24.03 -6.01
N PRO A 260 -31.08 24.72 -5.47
CA PRO A 260 -29.69 24.37 -5.75
C PRO A 260 -29.34 22.95 -5.29
N TYR A 261 -29.85 22.52 -4.14
CA TYR A 261 -29.61 21.17 -3.62
C TYR A 261 -30.30 20.10 -4.46
N ILE A 262 -31.51 20.39 -4.96
CA ILE A 262 -32.22 19.50 -5.89
C ILE A 262 -31.39 19.29 -7.16
N ASN A 263 -30.80 20.35 -7.71
CA ASN A 263 -29.97 20.24 -8.93
C ASN A 263 -28.66 19.49 -8.67
N VAL A 264 -27.97 19.79 -7.57
CA VAL A 264 -26.71 19.12 -7.20
C VAL A 264 -26.94 17.63 -6.91
N PHE A 265 -27.95 17.30 -6.12
CA PHE A 265 -28.22 15.91 -5.79
C PHE A 265 -28.91 15.16 -6.92
N GLY A 266 -29.78 15.82 -7.68
CA GLY A 266 -30.40 15.28 -8.88
C GLY A 266 -29.36 14.78 -9.86
N SER A 267 -28.41 15.66 -10.25
CA SER A 267 -27.34 15.29 -11.19
C SER A 267 -26.40 14.19 -10.68
N LYS A 268 -26.16 14.12 -9.35
CA LYS A 268 -25.27 13.12 -8.75
C LYS A 268 -25.91 11.75 -8.54
N TYR A 269 -27.18 11.71 -8.11
CA TYR A 269 -27.82 10.50 -7.61
C TYR A 269 -28.95 9.96 -8.50
N CYS A 270 -29.53 10.79 -9.36
CA CYS A 270 -30.66 10.41 -10.22
C CYS A 270 -30.14 10.09 -11.62
N LYS A 271 -29.96 8.79 -11.89
CA LYS A 271 -29.53 8.25 -13.18
C LYS A 271 -30.72 7.98 -14.09
#